data_AF-A0A5R9A4U9-F1
#
_entry.id   AF-A0A5R9A4U9-F1
#
_cell.length_a   1.000
_cell.length_b   1.000
_cell.length_c   1.000
_cell.angle_alpha   90.00
_cell.angle_beta   90.00
_cell.angle_gamma   90.00
#
_symmetry.space_group_name_H-M   'P 1'
#
loop_
_entity.id
_entity.type
_entity.pdbx_description
1 polymer ?
#
loop_
_entity_poly.entity_id
_entity_poly.type
_entity_poly.pdbx_seq_one_letter_code
_entity_poly.pdbx_strand_id
1 'polypeptide(L)' 'AIKHQRTKPRRPQTNGKVERFNRTLMQEWAYARPYSNESARETSYQEFLHYYNHHRTHTAIGGTVPSARVHNLTGKYN' A
#
# COMPACT_ATOMS: atom_id res chain seq x y z
N ALA A 1 24.47 3.79 1.89
CA ALA A 1 24.11 3.09 0.64
C ALA A 1 22.86 2.23 0.88
N ILE A 2 21.95 2.13 -0.09
CA ILE A 2 20.73 1.30 0.03
C ILE A 2 21.10 -0.16 -0.28
N LYS A 3 20.77 -1.10 0.62
CA LYS A 3 21.02 -2.54 0.41
C LYS A 3 19.84 -3.20 -0.29
N HIS A 4 20.09 -3.79 -1.46
CA HIS A 4 19.06 -4.58 -2.15
C HIS A 4 18.79 -5.91 -1.41
N GLN A 5 17.52 -6.22 -1.18
CA GLN A 5 17.07 -7.50 -0.64
C GLN A 5 16.09 -8.16 -1.62
N ARG A 6 16.21 -9.49 -1.78
CA ARG A 6 15.34 -10.29 -2.65
C ARG A 6 14.58 -11.33 -1.83
N THR A 7 13.36 -11.62 -2.26
CA THR A 7 12.59 -12.76 -1.74
C THR A 7 13.31 -14.06 -2.09
N LYS A 8 13.53 -14.94 -1.09
CA LYS A 8 14.16 -16.25 -1.31
C LYS A 8 13.22 -17.16 -2.11
N PRO A 9 13.73 -17.99 -3.04
CA PRO A 9 12.91 -18.98 -3.73
C PRO A 9 12.11 -19.85 -2.74
N ARG A 10 10.83 -20.09 -3.05
CA ARG A 10 9.89 -20.90 -2.24
C ARG A 10 9.69 -20.38 -0.80
N ARG A 11 9.75 -19.05 -0.61
CA ARG A 11 9.48 -18.36 0.67
C ARG A 11 8.52 -17.17 0.47
N PRO A 12 7.26 -17.40 0.08
CA PRO A 12 6.29 -16.32 -0.18
C PRO A 12 5.91 -15.51 1.07
N GLN A 13 6.14 -16.06 2.28
CA GLN A 13 5.73 -15.44 3.54
C GLN A 13 6.37 -14.07 3.76
N THR A 14 7.57 -13.83 3.20
CA THR A 14 8.25 -12.54 3.32
C THR A 14 7.65 -11.46 2.42
N ASN A 15 6.89 -11.84 1.38
CA ASN A 15 6.29 -10.93 0.42
C ASN A 15 4.79 -10.69 0.66
N GLY A 16 4.17 -11.43 1.57
CA GLY A 16 2.71 -11.43 1.77
C GLY A 16 2.11 -10.05 2.06
N LYS A 17 2.86 -9.13 2.69
CA LYS A 17 2.39 -7.74 2.90
C LYS A 17 2.27 -6.96 1.59
N VAL A 18 3.27 -7.09 0.71
CA VAL A 18 3.27 -6.46 -0.62
C VAL A 18 2.20 -7.10 -1.49
N GLU A 19 2.09 -8.42 -1.48
CA GLU A 19 1.06 -9.15 -2.24
C GLU A 19 -0.35 -8.76 -1.79
N ARG A 20 -0.58 -8.62 -0.49
CA ARG A 20 -1.87 -8.17 0.04
C ARG A 20 -2.17 -6.73 -0.36
N PHE A 21 -1.19 -5.82 -0.28
CA PHE A 21 -1.35 -4.45 -0.75
C PHE A 21 -1.68 -4.40 -2.25
N ASN A 22 -0.94 -5.14 -3.08
CA ASN A 22 -1.18 -5.18 -4.53
C ASN A 22 -2.58 -5.71 -4.87
N ARG A 23 -3.06 -6.74 -4.17
CA ARG A 23 -4.43 -7.24 -4.34
C ARG A 23 -5.47 -6.15 -4.04
N THR A 24 -5.30 -5.46 -2.92
CA THR A 24 -6.15 -4.34 -2.52
C THR A 24 -6.10 -3.21 -3.54
N LEU A 25 -4.90 -2.82 -3.99
CA LEU A 25 -4.70 -1.79 -4.99
C LEU A 25 -5.44 -2.12 -6.29
N MET A 26 -5.39 -3.38 -6.72
CA MET A 26 -6.13 -3.82 -7.89
C MET A 26 -7.65 -3.73 -7.69
N GLN A 27 -8.15 -4.21 -6.55
CA GLN A 27 -9.58 -4.27 -6.25
C GLN A 27 -10.21 -2.89 -6.02
N GLU A 28 -9.49 -1.99 -5.35
CA GLU A 28 -10.05 -0.75 -4.83
C GLU A 28 -9.58 0.50 -5.58
N TRP A 29 -8.60 0.37 -6.46
CA TRP A 29 -8.21 1.45 -7.38
C TRP A 29 -8.27 1.00 -8.83
N ALA A 30 -7.43 0.04 -9.23
CA ALA A 30 -7.24 -0.25 -10.65
C ALA A 30 -8.53 -0.70 -11.36
N TYR A 31 -9.38 -1.45 -10.64
CA TYR A 31 -10.62 -2.03 -11.15
C TYR A 31 -11.86 -1.66 -10.31
N ALA A 32 -11.76 -0.66 -9.43
CA ALA A 32 -12.89 -0.27 -8.58
C ALA A 32 -14.06 0.34 -9.37
N ARG A 33 -13.76 0.96 -10.51
CA ARG A 33 -14.75 1.58 -11.40
C ARG A 33 -14.23 1.61 -12.84
N PRO A 34 -15.10 1.72 -13.84
CA PRO A 34 -14.68 2.08 -15.19
C PRO A 34 -14.05 3.47 -15.20
N TYR A 35 -12.90 3.60 -15.87
CA TYR A 35 -12.26 4.89 -16.14
C TYR A 35 -12.44 5.26 -17.61
N SER A 36 -12.63 6.54 -17.89
CA SER A 36 -12.78 7.04 -19.26
C SER A 36 -11.48 6.93 -20.07
N ASN A 37 -10.32 7.02 -19.40
CA ASN A 37 -9.00 6.83 -19.97
C ASN A 37 -7.96 6.55 -18.86
N GLU A 38 -6.74 6.22 -19.27
CA GLU A 38 -5.64 5.90 -18.33
C GLU A 38 -5.24 7.09 -17.45
N SER A 39 -5.21 8.30 -18.00
CA SER A 39 -4.82 9.51 -17.25
C SER A 39 -5.78 9.81 -16.10
N ALA A 40 -7.09 9.56 -16.30
CA ALA A 40 -8.09 9.66 -15.25
C ALA A 40 -7.86 8.62 -14.15
N ARG A 41 -7.47 7.40 -14.52
CA ARG A 41 -7.11 6.35 -13.55
C ARG A 41 -5.87 6.74 -12.74
N GLU A 42 -4.82 7.21 -13.41
CA GLU A 42 -3.58 7.64 -12.78
C GLU A 42 -3.80 8.82 -11.83
N THR A 43 -4.62 9.80 -12.21
CA THR A 43 -4.97 10.94 -11.34
C THR A 43 -5.65 10.48 -10.05
N SER A 44 -6.57 9.52 -10.14
CA SER A 44 -7.25 8.97 -8.95
C SER A 44 -6.34 8.12 -8.04
N TYR A 45 -5.15 7.76 -8.50
CA TYR A 45 -4.22 6.95 -7.71
C TYR A 45 -3.78 7.67 -6.43
N GLN A 46 -3.52 8.97 -6.50
CA GLN A 46 -3.10 9.76 -5.34
C GLN A 46 -4.21 9.84 -4.29
N GLU A 47 -5.46 10.01 -4.73
CA GLU A 47 -6.64 9.98 -3.85
C GLU A 47 -6.78 8.63 -3.17
N PHE A 48 -6.63 7.52 -3.91
CA PHE A 48 -6.63 6.18 -3.35
C PHE A 48 -5.53 5.98 -2.30
N LEU A 49 -4.28 6.40 -2.59
CA LEU A 49 -3.19 6.29 -1.63
C LEU A 49 -3.45 7.08 -0.35
N HIS A 50 -3.99 8.29 -0.48
CA HIS A 50 -4.36 9.11 0.67
C HIS A 50 -5.47 8.46 1.50
N TYR A 51 -6.51 7.94 0.85
CA TYR A 51 -7.55 7.18 1.52
C TYR A 51 -6.99 5.95 2.24
N TYR A 52 -6.20 5.12 1.54
CA TYR A 52 -5.62 3.90 2.09
C TYR A 52 -4.74 4.19 3.32
N ASN A 53 -3.90 5.22 3.27
CA ASN A 53 -2.95 5.52 4.35
C ASN A 53 -3.56 6.27 5.54
N HIS A 54 -4.58 7.11 5.31
CA HIS A 54 -5.08 8.04 6.33
C HIS A 54 -6.53 7.81 6.77
N HIS A 55 -7.33 7.06 6.00
CA HIS A 55 -8.78 6.93 6.25
C HIS A 55 -9.22 5.48 6.36
N ARG A 56 -8.59 4.58 5.61
CA ARG A 56 -8.93 3.16 5.65
C ARG A 56 -8.48 2.54 6.96
N THR A 57 -9.41 1.95 7.69
CA THR A 57 -9.13 1.18 8.90
C THR A 57 -8.68 -0.23 8.56
N HIS A 58 -7.66 -0.73 9.25
CA HIS A 58 -7.11 -2.07 9.04
C HIS A 58 -7.26 -2.94 10.29
N THR A 59 -7.98 -4.04 10.18
CA THR A 59 -8.21 -4.99 11.30
C THR A 59 -6.90 -5.57 11.85
N ALA A 60 -5.92 -5.83 10.99
CA ALA A 60 -4.60 -6.35 11.39
C ALA A 60 -3.79 -5.40 12.30
N ILE A 61 -4.21 -4.13 12.42
CA ILE A 61 -3.57 -3.13 13.29
C ILE A 61 -4.59 -2.52 14.27
N GLY A 62 -5.58 -3.31 14.69
CA GLY A 62 -6.55 -2.91 15.71
C GLY A 62 -7.57 -1.88 15.22
N GLY A 63 -7.88 -1.88 13.92
CA GLY A 63 -8.85 -0.95 13.34
C GLY A 63 -8.29 0.46 13.13
N THR A 64 -6.99 0.67 13.31
CA THR A 64 -6.33 1.95 13.03
C THR A 64 -5.96 2.10 11.55
N VAL A 65 -5.51 3.28 11.16
CA VAL A 65 -5.04 3.60 9.80
C VAL A 65 -3.53 3.37 9.68
N PRO A 66 -2.99 3.04 8.49
CA PRO A 66 -1.55 2.78 8.33
C PRO A 66 -0.64 3.92 8.83
N SER A 67 -1.02 5.18 8.59
CA SER A 67 -0.26 6.36 9.04
C SER A 67 -0.15 6.47 10.56
N ALA A 68 -1.13 5.97 11.32
CA ALA A 68 -1.05 5.95 12.79
C ALA A 68 0.02 4.98 13.32
N ARG A 69 0.37 3.96 12.53
CA ARG A 69 1.41 2.98 12.89
C ARG A 69 2.80 3.41 12.43
N VAL A 70 2.89 4.07 11.27
CA VAL A 70 4.16 4.46 10.66
C VAL A 70 4.41 5.95 10.89
N HIS A 71 5.06 6.26 12.00
CA HIS A 71 5.33 7.62 12.49
C HIS A 71 6.74 8.13 12.14
N ASN A 72 7.59 7.29 11.55
CA ASN A 72 9.00 7.56 11.28
C ASN A 72 9.37 7.44 9.79
N LEU A 73 8.51 7.96 8.88
CA LEU A 73 8.82 7.97 7.45
C LEU A 73 10.00 8.90 7.10
N THR A 74 10.39 9.79 8.02
CA THR A 74 11.59 10.61 7.95
C THR A 74 12.36 10.56 9.29
N GLY A 75 13.62 10.11 9.23
CA GLY A 75 14.68 10.64 10.10
C GLY A 75 14.75 10.24 11.58
N LYS A 76 14.26 9.06 12.01
CA LYS A 76 14.58 8.54 13.35
C LYS A 76 15.26 7.18 13.30
N TYR A 77 16.53 7.21 12.92
CA TYR A 77 17.50 6.17 13.28
C TYR A 77 18.37 6.78 14.38
N ASN A 78 18.16 6.38 15.64
CA ASN A 78 19.19 6.52 16.67
C ASN A 78 20.11 5.30 16.58
#